data_AF-A0A537YCD9-F1
#
_entry.id   AF-A0A537YCD9-F1
#
_cell.length_a   1.000
_cell.length_b   1.000
_cell.length_c   1.000
_cell.angle_alpha   90.00
_cell.angle_beta   90.00
_cell.angle_gamma   90.00
#
_symmetry.space_group_name_H-M   'P 1'
#
loop_
_entity.id
_entity.type
_entity.pdbx_description
1 polymer ?
#
loop_
_entity_poly.entity_id
_entity_poly.type
_entity_poly.pdbx_seq_one_letter_code
_entity_poly.pdbx_strand_id
1 'polypeptide(L)' 'MATITSASLSSPATRRNGEPAPFAELKAFWQHFFARAFNPYRPELHYMRGPGPAWRAKQIARSN' A
#
# COMPACT_ATOMS: atom_id res chain seq x y z
N MET A 1 -7.83 38.59 38.93
CA MET A 1 -8.13 37.61 37.87
C MET A 1 -6.91 37.48 36.99
N ALA A 2 -6.27 36.31 36.92
CA ALA A 2 -5.07 36.08 36.12
C ALA A 2 -5.42 35.23 34.90
N THR A 3 -5.28 35.80 33.70
CA THR A 3 -5.45 35.09 32.44
C THR A 3 -4.14 34.43 32.03
N ILE A 4 -4.13 33.10 31.99
CA ILE A 4 -3.01 32.31 31.46
C ILE A 4 -3.24 32.16 29.96
N THR A 5 -2.48 32.91 29.17
CA THR A 5 -2.47 32.77 27.71
C THR A 5 -1.63 31.57 27.33
N SER A 6 -2.27 30.50 26.86
CA SER A 6 -1.57 29.34 26.27
C SER A 6 -1.15 29.68 24.85
N ALA A 7 0.14 29.94 24.62
CA ALA A 7 0.70 29.98 23.28
C ALA A 7 0.97 28.55 22.80
N SER A 8 0.34 28.14 21.69
CA SER A 8 0.69 26.90 21.00
C SER A 8 2.08 27.05 20.38
N LEU A 9 3.06 26.31 20.91
CA LEU A 9 4.37 26.17 20.29
C LEU A 9 4.19 25.43 18.96
N SER A 10 4.32 26.15 17.86
CA SER A 10 4.34 25.57 16.52
C SER A 10 5.45 24.53 16.47
N SER A 11 5.07 23.27 16.23
CA SER A 11 6.00 22.16 16.04
C SER A 11 7.02 22.54 14.99
N PRO A 12 8.35 22.43 15.24
CA PRO A 12 9.32 22.75 14.23
C PRO A 12 9.12 21.77 13.08
N ALA A 13 8.76 22.29 11.91
CA ALA A 13 8.86 21.55 10.67
C ALA A 13 10.34 21.17 10.53
N THR A 14 10.65 19.87 10.68
CA THR A 14 11.97 19.30 10.41
C THR A 14 12.43 19.80 9.04
N ARG A 15 13.30 20.81 9.03
CA ARG A 15 14.09 21.17 7.86
C ARG A 15 14.95 19.96 7.58
N ARG A 16 14.54 19.16 6.59
CA ARG A 16 15.33 18.05 6.05
C ARG A 16 16.45 18.69 5.24
N ASN A 17 17.43 19.24 5.94
CA ASN A 17 18.69 19.63 5.34
C ASN A 17 19.31 18.34 4.80
N GLY A 18 19.73 18.39 3.53
CA GLY A 18 20.17 17.26 2.73
C GLY A 18 21.47 16.65 3.22
N GLU A 19 21.41 15.89 4.31
CA GLU A 19 22.41 14.90 4.64
C GLU A 19 22.08 13.61 3.86
N PRO A 20 23.05 13.00 3.16
CA PRO A 20 22.88 11.63 2.68
C PRO A 20 22.74 10.78 3.93
N ALA A 21 21.50 10.46 4.29
CA ALA A 21 21.20 9.58 5.40
C ALA A 21 21.19 8.16 4.85
N PRO A 22 22.33 7.42 4.84
CA PRO A 22 22.35 6.04 4.36
C PRO A 22 21.35 5.17 5.12
N PHE A 23 21.10 5.52 6.39
CA PHE A 23 20.07 4.91 7.22
C PHE A 23 18.64 5.21 6.76
N ALA A 24 18.39 6.37 6.14
CA ALA A 24 17.07 6.68 5.57
C ALA A 24 16.80 5.83 4.34
N GLU A 25 17.80 5.62 3.48
CA GLU A 25 17.69 4.75 2.31
C GLU A 25 17.55 3.28 2.73
N LEU A 26 18.34 2.82 3.71
CA LEU A 26 18.19 1.50 4.31
C LEU A 26 16.79 1.30 4.92
N LYS A 27 16.26 2.31 5.62
CA LYS A 27 14.90 2.27 6.19
C LYS A 27 13.84 2.18 5.08
N ALA A 28 13.98 2.95 4.01
CA ALA A 28 13.07 2.88 2.86
C ALA A 28 13.11 1.50 2.20
N PHE A 29 14.31 0.94 2.03
CA PHE A 29 14.50 -0.42 1.52
C PHE A 29 13.77 -1.45 2.39
N TRP A 30 13.98 -1.44 3.70
CA TRP A 30 13.28 -2.35 4.62
C TRP A 30 11.77 -2.18 4.58
N GLN A 31 11.26 -0.95 4.55
CA GLN A 31 9.83 -0.68 4.41
C GLN A 31 9.24 -1.32 3.14
N HIS A 32 9.90 -1.15 1.99
CA HIS A 32 9.47 -1.78 0.74
C HIS A 32 9.61 -3.30 0.75
N PHE A 33 10.67 -3.82 1.38
CA PHE A 33 10.90 -5.25 1.53
C PHE A 33 9.79 -5.90 2.34
N PHE A 34 9.48 -5.39 3.54
CA PHE A 34 8.38 -5.91 4.37
C PHE A 34 7.03 -5.82 3.65
N ALA A 35 6.75 -4.71 2.97
CA ALA A 35 5.52 -4.53 2.22
C ALA A 35 5.34 -5.53 1.07
N ARG A 36 6.42 -6.01 0.45
CA ARG A 36 6.38 -7.05 -0.60
C ARG A 36 6.44 -8.46 -0.03
N ALA A 37 7.32 -8.71 0.93
CA ALA A 37 7.55 -10.03 1.53
C ALA A 37 6.32 -10.54 2.28
N PHE A 38 5.60 -9.64 2.95
CA PHE A 38 4.39 -9.96 3.70
C PHE A 38 3.12 -9.55 2.96
N ASN A 39 3.19 -9.24 1.66
CA ASN A 39 1.99 -9.06 0.86
C ASN A 39 1.34 -10.43 0.62
N PRO A 40 0.14 -10.69 1.15
CA PRO A 40 -0.53 -11.96 0.88
C PRO A 40 -0.76 -12.07 -0.62
N TYR A 41 -0.24 -13.14 -1.23
CA TYR A 41 -0.62 -13.47 -2.60
C TYR A 41 -2.14 -13.59 -2.64
N ARG A 42 -2.80 -12.70 -3.40
CA ARG A 42 -4.25 -12.69 -3.61
C ARG A 42 -4.55 -13.35 -4.96
N PRO A 43 -4.62 -14.69 -5.01
CA PRO A 43 -4.91 -15.42 -6.23
C PRO A 43 -6.22 -14.98 -6.88
N GLU A 44 -7.18 -14.50 -6.09
CA GLU A 44 -8.50 -14.01 -6.52
C GLU A 44 -8.45 -12.90 -7.58
N LEU A 45 -7.35 -12.14 -7.66
CA LEU A 45 -7.12 -11.15 -8.72
C LEU A 45 -6.56 -11.75 -10.01
N HIS A 46 -5.90 -12.91 -9.91
CA HIS A 46 -5.21 -13.59 -11.00
C HIS A 46 -6.04 -14.73 -11.60
N TYR A 47 -6.98 -15.28 -10.83
CA TYR A 47 -8.02 -16.14 -11.36
C TYR A 47 -9.06 -15.28 -12.08
N MET A 48 -8.85 -15.19 -13.40
CA MET A 48 -9.86 -15.22 -14.44
C MET A 48 -11.30 -14.95 -13.97
N ARG A 49 -11.81 -13.77 -14.31
CA ARG A 49 -13.22 -13.35 -14.22
C ARG A 49 -14.16 -14.43 -14.81
N GLY A 50 -14.58 -15.36 -13.97
CA GLY A 50 -15.59 -16.35 -14.29
C GLY A 50 -15.26 -17.28 -15.47
N PRO A 51 -16.21 -18.14 -15.84
CA PRO A 51 -16.05 -19.01 -16.98
C PRO A 51 -15.83 -18.21 -18.27
N GLY A 52 -14.66 -18.40 -18.88
CA GLY A 52 -14.32 -17.80 -20.16
C GLY A 52 -15.30 -18.21 -21.28
N PRO A 53 -15.27 -17.54 -22.45
CA PRO A 53 -16.19 -17.80 -23.56
C PRO A 53 -16.26 -19.28 -23.97
N ALA A 54 -15.13 -19.99 -23.89
CA ALA A 54 -15.04 -21.42 -24.19
C ALA A 54 -15.89 -22.29 -23.24
N TRP A 55 -16.04 -21.90 -21.97
CA TRP A 55 -16.89 -22.62 -21.02
C TRP A 55 -18.37 -22.36 -21.28
N ARG A 56 -18.76 -21.13 -21.64
CA ARG A 56 -20.15 -20.81 -22.01
C ARG A 56 -20.59 -21.52 -23.29
N ALA A 57 -19.71 -21.61 -24.29
CA ALA A 57 -20.00 -22.35 -25.53
C ALA A 57 -20.31 -23.84 -25.24
N LYS A 58 -19.58 -24.48 -24.33
CA LYS A 58 -19.84 -25.87 -23.92
C LYS A 58 -21.17 -26.03 -23.16
N GLN A 59 -21.59 -25.04 -22.37
CA GLN A 59 -22.88 -25.06 -21.69
C GLN A 59 -24.04 -24.95 -22.68
N ILE A 60 -23.95 -24.04 -23.65
CA ILE A 60 -24.96 -23.87 -24.71
C ILE A 60 -25.07 -25.14 -25.57
N ALA A 61 -23.93 -25.74 -25.93
CA ALA A 61 -23.91 -26.99 -26.70
C ALA A 61 -24.43 -28.20 -25.91
N ARG A 62 -24.50 -28.12 -24.58
CA ARG A 62 -25.01 -29.18 -23.71
C ARG A 62 -26.48 -28.98 -23.35
N SER A 63 -27.03 -27.79 -23.57
CA SER A 63 -28.45 -27.48 -23.38
C SER A 63 -29.30 -27.60 -24.64
N ASN A 64 -28.67 -27.79 -25.81
CA ASN A 64 -29.31 -28.18 -27.07
C ASN A 64 -29.26 -29.70 -27.24
#